data_AF-A0A151E812-F1
#
_entry.id   AF-A0A151E812-F1
#
_cell.length_a   1.000
_cell.length_b   1.000
_cell.length_c   1.000
_cell.angle_alpha   90.00
_cell.angle_beta   90.00
_cell.angle_gamma   90.00
#
_symmetry.space_group_name_H-M   'P 1'
#
loop_
_entity.id
_entity.type
_entity.pdbx_description
1 polymer ?
#
loop_
_entity_poly.entity_id
_entity_poly.type
_entity_poly.pdbx_seq_one_letter_code
_entity_poly.pdbx_strand_id
1 'polypeptide(L)'
;MKNGIMQRNIIVVTIVLLFGVSVTPSITGAFTEEKSNLYVSYGVILYVGGSGPNNYTKIQDAINDTNNGDSVYVYQGTYYEYIIINRSINLIGEDKNITIIDSNAKHDTIYIGFPADNVNITGFTIQNSGNFSSGGAYCDAGIEIHSDYNSIQNNIISNHPLYGIRLWGSKGNNISYNSISSCNRSGINFLAGPSNTISHNLIYDNDVGISALGSTNAKENLLSYNTFFRNRKGLAMYDSGSRIFCNNFMDNIDFNAMSHFNFWQMKPSRNIWESNYWDDWQGFGPKWIGGFLGFNFDWSPVKEPYPYQDIPSLQSQITDNGNVTKWAVLIACSGGVTYERHERRDRNDVRVLKQILNKNGWDDDHILVLMEEEATKEAILDDSFQWLRDNGEDEDDLIIFFFSGHGYYHTGDQPPVDEPDGRDEILHPWDPDFAGWNPDLFIIDDVLAEKFDILKSHNLVIIMHTCHAGGWIDGESDLSKSGRVVLVACGVDEASCMMFFPIHWLFPYYLTQGLKGRADDNNDKVITAEELLRYTIKPVQFRSKIYNWILTGVANVQNPALHDGWPNNENNTEELKLIDVS
;
A
#
# COMPACT_ATOMS: atom_id res chain seq x y z
N MET A 1 68.34 13.12 39.59
CA MET A 1 67.70 12.65 38.35
C MET A 1 66.20 12.69 38.55
N LYS A 2 65.54 13.71 38.00
CA LYS A 2 64.08 13.93 38.04
C LYS A 2 63.66 14.61 36.75
N ASN A 3 62.58 14.06 36.18
CA ASN A 3 61.46 14.68 35.47
C ASN A 3 61.68 15.47 34.17
N GLY A 4 60.83 15.12 33.19
CA GLY A 4 60.54 15.94 32.02
C GLY A 4 59.58 15.23 31.06
N ILE A 5 58.28 15.25 31.39
CA ILE A 5 57.15 14.77 30.57
C ILE A 5 57.04 15.63 29.30
N MET A 6 56.85 15.01 28.14
CA MET A 6 56.55 15.70 26.88
C MET A 6 55.18 15.24 26.37
N GLN A 7 54.21 16.16 26.37
CA GLN A 7 52.87 16.00 25.80
C GLN A 7 52.94 15.98 24.27
N ARG A 8 52.16 15.11 23.62
CA ARG A 8 51.89 15.14 22.18
C ARG A 8 50.43 15.53 21.93
N ASN A 9 50.27 16.56 21.10
CA ASN A 9 49.01 17.18 20.68
C ASN A 9 48.19 16.25 19.77
N ILE A 10 46.89 16.17 20.01
CA ILE A 10 45.88 15.61 19.10
C ILE A 10 45.24 16.77 18.34
N ILE A 11 45.24 16.68 17.01
CA ILE A 11 44.61 17.62 16.08
C ILE A 11 43.12 17.24 15.95
N VAL A 12 42.23 18.17 16.29
CA VAL A 12 40.78 18.07 16.03
C VAL A 12 40.48 18.88 14.76
N VAL A 13 40.04 18.18 13.71
CA VAL A 13 39.54 18.80 12.48
C VAL A 13 38.07 19.19 12.71
N THR A 14 37.79 20.49 12.67
CA THR A 14 36.43 21.05 12.72
C THR A 14 35.92 21.22 11.29
N ILE A 15 34.86 20.51 10.92
CA ILE A 15 34.14 20.74 9.65
C ILE A 15 33.05 21.79 9.89
N VAL A 16 33.18 22.91 9.19
CA VAL A 16 32.23 24.02 9.15
C VAL A 16 31.11 23.67 8.15
N LEU A 17 29.86 23.59 8.62
CA LEU A 17 28.67 23.53 7.77
C LEU A 17 28.03 24.93 7.70
N LEU A 18 28.04 25.51 6.49
CA LEU A 18 27.40 26.76 6.13
C LEU A 18 25.87 26.58 6.05
N PHE A 19 25.13 27.24 6.95
CA PHE A 19 23.69 27.48 6.77
C PHE A 19 23.50 28.77 5.97
N GLY A 20 22.96 28.64 4.75
CA GLY A 20 22.45 29.76 3.97
C GLY A 20 21.09 30.19 4.53
N VAL A 21 21.03 31.38 5.11
CA VAL A 21 19.78 32.04 5.52
C VAL A 21 19.30 32.87 4.33
N SER A 22 18.22 32.46 3.68
CA SER A 22 17.47 33.34 2.78
C SER A 22 16.56 34.25 3.62
N VAL A 23 16.82 35.54 3.55
CA VAL A 23 15.98 36.58 4.14
C VAL A 23 14.93 36.95 3.10
N THR A 24 13.64 36.70 3.36
CA THR A 24 12.55 37.29 2.57
C THR A 24 12.03 38.56 3.26
N PRO A 25 11.71 39.63 2.52
CA PRO A 25 11.09 40.82 3.10
C PRO A 25 9.61 40.56 3.39
N SER A 26 9.19 40.88 4.62
CA SER A 26 7.79 40.96 5.02
C SER A 26 7.08 42.10 4.30
N ILE A 27 6.09 41.80 3.46
CA ILE A 27 5.13 42.77 2.92
C ILE A 27 3.92 42.77 3.85
N THR A 28 3.75 43.84 4.63
CA THR A 28 2.51 44.13 5.34
C THR A 28 1.51 44.76 4.37
N GLY A 29 0.64 43.93 3.80
CA GLY A 29 -0.56 44.36 3.09
C GLY A 29 -1.79 43.92 3.87
N ALA A 30 -2.60 44.87 4.33
CA ALA A 30 -3.89 44.60 4.95
C ALA A 30 -4.84 44.06 3.87
N PHE A 31 -5.20 42.78 3.97
CA PHE A 31 -6.28 42.19 3.20
C PHE A 31 -7.50 42.06 4.11
N THR A 32 -8.55 42.79 3.76
CA THR A 32 -9.90 42.65 4.28
C THR A 32 -10.42 41.26 3.94
N GLU A 33 -10.86 40.49 4.95
CA GLU A 33 -11.59 39.24 4.76
C GLU A 33 -12.95 39.53 4.09
N GLU A 34 -13.03 39.34 2.78
CA GLU A 34 -14.30 38.92 2.18
C GLU A 34 -14.43 37.41 2.41
N LYS A 35 -15.41 37.02 3.24
CA LYS A 35 -15.90 35.64 3.32
C LYS A 35 -16.44 35.24 1.94
N SER A 36 -15.60 34.70 1.07
CA SER A 36 -16.06 33.86 -0.01
C SER A 36 -16.52 32.54 0.61
N ASN A 37 -17.83 32.31 0.63
CA ASN A 37 -18.39 30.99 0.92
C ASN A 37 -17.86 30.02 -0.14
N LEU A 38 -16.78 29.29 0.19
CA LEU A 38 -16.37 28.09 -0.53
C LEU A 38 -17.43 27.03 -0.26
N TYR A 39 -18.44 26.98 -1.13
CA TYR A 39 -19.19 25.75 -1.30
C TYR A 39 -18.20 24.72 -1.85
N VAL A 40 -17.73 23.82 -1.00
CA VAL A 40 -17.20 22.54 -1.47
C VAL A 40 -18.39 21.85 -2.13
N SER A 41 -18.46 21.93 -3.46
CA SER A 41 -19.44 21.18 -4.23
C SER A 41 -19.02 19.72 -4.13
N TYR A 42 -19.64 18.97 -3.24
CA TYR A 42 -19.62 17.51 -3.33
C TYR A 42 -20.14 17.15 -4.73
N GLY A 43 -19.34 16.40 -5.50
CA GLY A 43 -19.75 15.96 -6.83
C GLY A 43 -21.05 15.17 -6.73
N VAL A 44 -22.01 15.44 -7.61
CA VAL A 44 -23.29 14.73 -7.63
C VAL A 44 -23.16 13.41 -8.39
N ILE A 45 -24.01 12.44 -8.07
CA ILE A 45 -24.08 11.16 -8.79
C ILE A 45 -25.26 11.22 -9.77
N LEU A 46 -24.98 11.01 -11.05
CA LEU A 46 -25.97 10.83 -12.10
C LEU A 46 -26.12 9.34 -12.39
N TYR A 47 -27.36 8.84 -12.42
CA TYR A 47 -27.64 7.42 -12.58
C TYR A 47 -28.10 7.11 -14.02
N VAL A 48 -27.55 6.05 -14.61
CA VAL A 48 -27.87 5.57 -15.96
C VAL A 48 -28.42 4.15 -15.87
N GLY A 49 -29.55 3.89 -16.54
CA GLY A 49 -30.24 2.60 -16.49
C GLY A 49 -31.09 2.44 -15.22
N GLY A 50 -31.34 1.19 -14.79
CA GLY A 50 -32.12 0.90 -13.59
C GLY A 50 -33.60 1.31 -13.68
N SER A 51 -34.31 1.28 -12.54
CA SER A 51 -35.75 1.61 -12.45
C SER A 51 -36.05 2.89 -11.65
N GLY A 52 -35.00 3.62 -11.24
CA GLY A 52 -35.11 4.84 -10.44
C GLY A 52 -35.72 6.02 -11.23
N PRO A 53 -36.44 6.93 -10.56
CA PRO A 53 -36.97 8.11 -11.20
C PRO A 53 -35.83 9.03 -11.68
N ASN A 54 -35.96 9.59 -12.88
CA ASN A 54 -35.00 10.51 -13.52
C ASN A 54 -33.64 9.90 -13.90
N ASN A 55 -33.50 8.58 -13.90
CA ASN A 55 -32.30 7.94 -14.44
C ASN A 55 -32.20 8.20 -15.95
N TYR A 56 -30.98 8.45 -16.42
CA TYR A 56 -30.67 8.56 -17.84
C TYR A 56 -30.78 7.18 -18.50
N THR A 57 -31.17 7.14 -19.77
CA THR A 57 -31.16 5.89 -20.55
C THR A 57 -29.87 5.67 -21.33
N LYS A 58 -29.01 6.70 -21.37
CA LYS A 58 -27.77 6.74 -22.14
C LYS A 58 -26.65 7.28 -21.28
N ILE A 59 -25.48 6.65 -21.37
CA ILE A 59 -24.30 7.04 -20.60
C ILE A 59 -23.82 8.42 -21.04
N GLN A 60 -23.79 8.68 -22.36
CA GLN A 60 -23.31 9.96 -22.87
C GLN A 60 -24.20 11.14 -22.44
N ASP A 61 -25.52 10.94 -22.37
CA ASP A 61 -26.43 11.99 -21.94
C ASP A 61 -26.17 12.38 -20.48
N ALA A 62 -25.91 11.41 -19.60
CA ALA A 62 -25.52 11.69 -18.22
C ALA A 62 -24.17 12.42 -18.17
N ILE A 63 -23.16 11.96 -18.91
CA ILE A 63 -21.84 12.62 -18.98
C ILE A 63 -21.96 14.07 -19.47
N ASN A 64 -22.88 14.35 -20.40
CA ASN A 64 -23.07 15.70 -20.91
C ASN A 64 -23.54 16.68 -19.83
N ASP A 65 -24.30 16.18 -18.83
CA ASP A 65 -24.89 16.95 -17.74
C ASP A 65 -24.01 17.03 -16.48
N THR A 66 -22.85 16.37 -16.45
CA THR A 66 -21.91 16.46 -15.32
C THR A 66 -21.14 17.77 -15.25
N ASN A 67 -20.68 18.10 -14.04
CA ASN A 67 -19.60 19.03 -13.74
C ASN A 67 -18.32 18.25 -13.35
N ASN A 68 -17.19 18.95 -13.26
CA ASN A 68 -15.96 18.34 -12.74
C ASN A 68 -16.15 17.88 -11.30
N GLY A 69 -15.73 16.65 -10.99
CA GLY A 69 -15.88 15.98 -9.71
C GLY A 69 -17.15 15.13 -9.60
N ASP A 70 -18.11 15.27 -10.52
CA ASP A 70 -19.33 14.46 -10.51
C ASP A 70 -19.05 13.01 -10.89
N SER A 71 -19.99 12.13 -10.54
CA SER A 71 -19.93 10.71 -10.86
C SER A 71 -21.12 10.29 -11.73
N VAL A 72 -20.89 9.33 -12.61
CA VAL A 72 -21.92 8.67 -13.42
C VAL A 72 -21.93 7.19 -13.03
N TYR A 73 -22.99 6.77 -12.35
CA TYR A 73 -23.20 5.37 -11.97
C TYR A 73 -24.10 4.68 -12.97
N VAL A 74 -23.64 3.56 -13.53
CA VAL A 74 -24.30 2.84 -14.62
C VAL A 74 -24.73 1.46 -14.12
N TYR A 75 -26.05 1.25 -14.05
CA TYR A 75 -26.61 -0.05 -13.73
C TYR A 75 -26.33 -1.06 -14.83
N GLN A 76 -26.35 -2.35 -14.48
CA GLN A 76 -26.17 -3.49 -15.37
C GLN A 76 -27.01 -3.38 -16.65
N GLY A 77 -26.46 -3.85 -17.76
CA GLY A 77 -27.07 -3.74 -19.07
C GLY A 77 -26.03 -3.54 -20.17
N THR A 78 -26.50 -3.59 -21.42
CA THR A 78 -25.66 -3.33 -22.60
C THR A 78 -26.01 -1.98 -23.21
N TYR A 79 -25.04 -1.09 -23.23
CA TYR A 79 -25.14 0.28 -23.74
C TYR A 79 -24.42 0.36 -25.08
N TYR A 80 -25.21 0.45 -26.15
CA TYR A 80 -24.70 0.55 -27.51
C TYR A 80 -24.33 1.98 -27.88
N GLU A 81 -23.17 2.43 -27.38
CA GLU A 81 -22.74 3.82 -27.44
C GLU A 81 -21.21 3.91 -27.66
N TYR A 82 -20.75 5.07 -28.12
CA TYR A 82 -19.35 5.48 -28.02
C TYR A 82 -19.31 6.67 -27.07
N ILE A 83 -18.40 6.63 -26.10
CA ILE A 83 -18.38 7.57 -24.98
C ILE A 83 -17.26 8.60 -25.18
N ILE A 84 -17.59 9.87 -25.01
CA ILE A 84 -16.66 10.99 -25.05
C ILE A 84 -16.66 11.65 -23.67
N ILE A 85 -15.52 11.58 -23.00
CA ILE A 85 -15.28 12.21 -21.70
C ILE A 85 -14.38 13.43 -21.91
N ASN A 86 -14.91 14.60 -21.58
CA ASN A 86 -14.23 15.89 -21.69
C ASN A 86 -14.24 16.69 -20.35
N ARG A 87 -14.55 16.01 -19.25
CA ARG A 87 -14.59 16.53 -17.87
C ARG A 87 -13.97 15.54 -16.90
N SER A 88 -13.49 16.03 -15.76
CA SER A 88 -12.95 15.20 -14.66
C SER A 88 -14.10 14.52 -13.92
N ILE A 89 -14.38 13.26 -14.18
CA ILE A 89 -15.52 12.54 -13.60
C ILE A 89 -15.15 11.11 -13.19
N ASN A 90 -15.97 10.51 -12.35
CA ASN A 90 -15.95 9.06 -12.12
C ASN A 90 -17.04 8.39 -12.96
N LEU A 91 -16.67 7.48 -13.87
CA LEU A 91 -17.58 6.63 -14.60
C LEU A 91 -17.53 5.22 -14.00
N ILE A 92 -18.63 4.79 -13.38
CA ILE A 92 -18.68 3.61 -12.52
C ILE A 92 -19.77 2.67 -13.02
N GLY A 93 -19.42 1.44 -13.36
CA GLY A 93 -20.37 0.38 -13.69
C GLY A 93 -20.70 -0.49 -12.48
N GLU A 94 -21.95 -0.93 -12.37
CA GLU A 94 -22.42 -1.78 -11.28
C GLU A 94 -21.58 -3.06 -11.09
N ASP A 95 -21.26 -3.75 -12.19
CA ASP A 95 -20.40 -4.95 -12.18
C ASP A 95 -19.81 -5.14 -13.58
N LYS A 96 -18.46 -5.26 -13.65
CA LYS A 96 -17.74 -5.43 -14.92
C LYS A 96 -18.21 -6.60 -15.76
N ASN A 97 -18.79 -7.64 -15.17
CA ASN A 97 -19.24 -8.83 -15.90
C ASN A 97 -20.57 -8.61 -16.64
N ILE A 98 -21.36 -7.61 -16.24
CA ILE A 98 -22.74 -7.42 -16.72
C ILE A 98 -23.10 -5.97 -17.09
N THR A 99 -22.25 -5.00 -16.79
CA THR A 99 -22.37 -3.61 -17.26
C THR A 99 -21.45 -3.42 -18.48
N ILE A 100 -22.04 -3.37 -19.66
CA ILE A 100 -21.33 -3.48 -20.95
C ILE A 100 -21.47 -2.19 -21.75
N ILE A 101 -20.33 -1.61 -22.18
CA ILE A 101 -20.27 -0.56 -23.19
C ILE A 101 -19.79 -1.19 -24.50
N ASP A 102 -20.64 -1.14 -25.52
CA ASP A 102 -20.39 -1.76 -26.82
C ASP A 102 -20.56 -0.73 -27.93
N SER A 103 -19.48 -0.33 -28.61
CA SER A 103 -19.59 0.68 -29.66
C SER A 103 -20.00 0.13 -31.02
N ASN A 104 -20.35 -1.15 -31.10
CA ASN A 104 -20.91 -1.83 -32.27
C ASN A 104 -20.08 -1.60 -33.54
N ALA A 105 -18.78 -1.84 -33.42
CA ALA A 105 -17.76 -1.69 -34.46
C ALA A 105 -17.61 -0.26 -35.00
N LYS A 106 -17.85 0.77 -34.17
CA LYS A 106 -17.70 2.18 -34.54
C LYS A 106 -16.83 2.91 -33.52
N HIS A 107 -15.95 3.77 -34.04
CA HIS A 107 -15.14 4.71 -33.25
C HIS A 107 -14.35 4.03 -32.12
N ASP A 108 -13.72 4.83 -31.27
CA ASP A 108 -13.33 4.38 -29.94
C ASP A 108 -14.57 4.00 -29.13
N THR A 109 -14.46 2.98 -28.27
CA THR A 109 -15.57 2.70 -27.35
C THR A 109 -15.65 3.77 -26.26
N ILE A 110 -14.50 4.20 -25.73
CA ILE A 110 -14.37 5.36 -24.84
C ILE A 110 -13.20 6.23 -25.32
N TYR A 111 -13.44 7.53 -25.46
CA TYR A 111 -12.43 8.54 -25.73
C TYR A 111 -12.34 9.52 -24.56
N ILE A 112 -11.16 9.65 -23.94
CA ILE A 112 -10.85 10.62 -22.89
C ILE A 112 -9.98 11.72 -23.49
N GLY A 113 -10.61 12.86 -23.77
CA GLY A 113 -10.00 13.98 -24.48
C GLY A 113 -9.63 15.15 -23.58
N PHE A 114 -8.78 16.05 -24.08
CA PHE A 114 -8.48 17.31 -23.39
C PHE A 114 -9.77 18.16 -23.20
N PRO A 115 -10.01 18.74 -22.01
CA PRO A 115 -9.13 18.83 -20.83
C PRO A 115 -9.46 17.84 -19.69
N ALA A 116 -9.98 16.64 -19.99
CA ALA A 116 -10.45 15.69 -18.98
C ALA A 116 -9.31 14.95 -18.24
N ASP A 117 -8.62 15.64 -17.34
CA ASP A 117 -7.68 14.99 -16.42
C ASP A 117 -8.44 14.37 -15.22
N ASN A 118 -7.83 13.44 -14.48
CA ASN A 118 -8.41 12.83 -13.28
C ASN A 118 -9.76 12.12 -13.53
N VAL A 119 -9.90 11.45 -14.69
CA VAL A 119 -11.06 10.59 -14.97
C VAL A 119 -10.84 9.22 -14.35
N ASN A 120 -11.84 8.69 -13.65
CA ASN A 120 -11.86 7.31 -13.17
C ASN A 120 -12.84 6.48 -13.99
N ILE A 121 -12.43 5.30 -14.45
CA ILE A 121 -13.30 4.33 -15.16
C ILE A 121 -13.16 2.96 -14.51
N THR A 122 -14.26 2.43 -13.99
CA THR A 122 -14.27 1.11 -13.34
C THR A 122 -15.59 0.37 -13.48
N GLY A 123 -15.55 -0.96 -13.41
CA GLY A 123 -16.76 -1.79 -13.33
C GLY A 123 -17.44 -2.03 -14.68
N PHE A 124 -16.71 -1.96 -15.79
CA PHE A 124 -17.27 -2.20 -17.13
C PHE A 124 -16.64 -3.38 -17.87
N THR A 125 -17.46 -4.04 -18.69
CA THR A 125 -16.97 -4.65 -19.93
C THR A 125 -17.00 -3.61 -21.04
N ILE A 126 -15.88 -3.41 -21.73
CA ILE A 126 -15.72 -2.47 -22.85
C ILE A 126 -15.31 -3.30 -24.06
N GLN A 127 -16.10 -3.22 -25.13
CA GLN A 127 -15.90 -4.12 -26.28
C GLN A 127 -16.32 -3.54 -27.63
N ASN A 128 -15.86 -4.22 -28.69
CA ASN A 128 -16.29 -4.04 -30.07
C ASN A 128 -16.09 -2.61 -30.61
N SER A 129 -14.91 -2.03 -30.37
CA SER A 129 -14.51 -0.78 -31.02
C SER A 129 -14.48 -0.88 -32.54
N GLY A 130 -14.41 0.27 -33.20
CA GLY A 130 -14.15 0.33 -34.63
C GLY A 130 -12.76 -0.17 -35.03
N ASN A 131 -12.49 -0.11 -36.33
CA ASN A 131 -11.25 -0.59 -36.96
C ASN A 131 -10.59 0.50 -37.83
N PHE A 132 -10.88 1.77 -37.57
CA PHE A 132 -10.26 2.87 -38.28
C PHE A 132 -8.80 3.04 -37.84
N SER A 133 -7.88 3.16 -38.80
CA SER A 133 -6.47 3.47 -38.53
C SER A 133 -5.90 4.32 -39.65
N SER A 134 -5.40 5.52 -39.33
CA SER A 134 -4.79 6.42 -40.31
C SER A 134 -3.26 6.34 -40.36
N GLY A 135 -2.65 5.27 -39.84
CA GLY A 135 -1.19 5.10 -39.81
C GLY A 135 -0.44 6.11 -38.92
N GLY A 136 -1.12 6.72 -37.94
CA GLY A 136 -0.56 7.76 -37.06
C GLY A 136 -1.44 8.04 -35.82
N ALA A 137 -1.73 9.32 -35.54
CA ALA A 137 -2.39 9.79 -34.31
C ALA A 137 -3.86 9.34 -34.13
N TYR A 138 -4.58 9.02 -35.21
CA TYR A 138 -6.00 8.66 -35.14
C TYR A 138 -6.18 7.18 -35.45
N CYS A 139 -6.63 6.43 -34.45
CA CYS A 139 -7.14 5.09 -34.65
C CYS A 139 -8.10 4.71 -33.54
N ASP A 140 -9.04 3.83 -33.87
CA ASP A 140 -10.00 3.33 -32.91
C ASP A 140 -9.31 2.42 -31.87
N ALA A 141 -9.74 2.52 -30.62
CA ALA A 141 -9.36 1.67 -29.50
C ALA A 141 -10.59 1.35 -28.63
N GLY A 142 -10.46 0.40 -27.70
CA GLY A 142 -11.45 0.26 -26.64
C GLY A 142 -11.51 1.52 -25.78
N ILE A 143 -10.34 1.94 -25.28
CA ILE A 143 -10.19 3.19 -24.54
C ILE A 143 -9.01 3.98 -25.13
N GLU A 144 -9.28 5.18 -25.65
CA GLU A 144 -8.24 6.11 -26.10
C GLU A 144 -8.08 7.27 -25.10
N ILE A 145 -6.85 7.49 -24.62
CA ILE A 145 -6.52 8.44 -23.54
C ILE A 145 -5.55 9.52 -24.06
N HIS A 146 -6.01 10.77 -24.09
CA HIS A 146 -5.25 11.96 -24.50
C HIS A 146 -5.03 12.97 -23.36
N SER A 147 -5.44 12.62 -22.13
CA SER A 147 -5.36 13.46 -20.93
C SER A 147 -4.55 12.79 -19.81
N ASP A 148 -4.27 13.53 -18.74
CA ASP A 148 -3.34 13.13 -17.68
C ASP A 148 -4.05 12.65 -16.40
N TYR A 149 -3.33 11.90 -15.57
CA TYR A 149 -3.76 11.50 -14.23
C TYR A 149 -5.06 10.70 -14.17
N ASN A 150 -5.39 9.96 -15.23
CA ASN A 150 -6.60 9.13 -15.28
C ASN A 150 -6.35 7.76 -14.63
N SER A 151 -7.44 7.17 -14.15
CA SER A 151 -7.48 5.86 -13.52
C SER A 151 -8.41 4.94 -14.32
N ILE A 152 -7.85 3.90 -14.92
CA ILE A 152 -8.61 2.85 -15.62
C ILE A 152 -8.41 1.55 -14.85
N GLN A 153 -9.41 1.15 -14.07
CA GLN A 153 -9.26 0.06 -13.12
C GLN A 153 -10.41 -0.93 -13.13
N ASN A 154 -10.12 -2.21 -12.92
CA ASN A 154 -11.15 -3.26 -12.76
C ASN A 154 -12.18 -3.28 -13.92
N ASN A 155 -11.67 -3.29 -15.16
CA ASN A 155 -12.50 -3.45 -16.35
C ASN A 155 -12.14 -4.74 -17.11
N ILE A 156 -13.10 -5.26 -17.87
CA ILE A 156 -12.87 -6.26 -18.91
C ILE A 156 -12.82 -5.52 -20.25
N ILE A 157 -11.67 -5.51 -20.91
CA ILE A 157 -11.46 -4.78 -22.17
C ILE A 157 -11.12 -5.80 -23.23
N SER A 158 -12.05 -6.04 -24.16
CA SER A 158 -11.91 -7.17 -25.08
C SER A 158 -12.53 -6.98 -26.45
N ASN A 159 -12.07 -7.78 -27.41
CA ASN A 159 -12.61 -7.83 -28.77
C ASN A 159 -12.43 -6.50 -29.54
N HIS A 160 -11.23 -5.92 -29.46
CA HIS A 160 -10.91 -4.69 -30.19
C HIS A 160 -10.09 -4.99 -31.46
N PRO A 161 -10.52 -4.52 -32.64
CA PRO A 161 -9.80 -4.76 -33.90
C PRO A 161 -8.40 -4.18 -33.97
N LEU A 162 -8.07 -3.24 -33.08
CA LEU A 162 -6.75 -2.62 -33.00
C LEU A 162 -6.21 -2.72 -31.56
N TYR A 163 -6.51 -1.73 -30.73
CA TYR A 163 -5.95 -1.63 -29.38
C TYR A 163 -7.03 -1.76 -28.32
N GLY A 164 -6.74 -2.43 -27.20
CA GLY A 164 -7.62 -2.42 -26.03
C GLY A 164 -7.60 -1.05 -25.38
N ILE A 165 -6.42 -0.63 -24.92
CA ILE A 165 -6.18 0.71 -24.38
C ILE A 165 -5.07 1.40 -25.19
N ARG A 166 -5.21 2.68 -25.47
CA ARG A 166 -4.20 3.50 -26.13
C ARG A 166 -3.92 4.78 -25.35
N LEU A 167 -2.67 4.99 -24.96
CA LEU A 167 -2.21 6.24 -24.36
C LEU A 167 -1.46 7.06 -25.40
N TRP A 168 -1.83 8.32 -25.58
CA TRP A 168 -1.19 9.22 -26.54
C TRP A 168 -0.61 10.46 -25.85
N GLY A 169 0.69 10.41 -25.54
CA GLY A 169 1.45 11.53 -24.99
C GLY A 169 1.07 11.94 -23.56
N SER A 170 0.25 11.16 -22.87
CA SER A 170 -0.28 11.46 -21.53
C SER A 170 0.61 10.95 -20.39
N LYS A 171 0.57 11.63 -19.24
CA LYS A 171 1.37 11.34 -18.04
C LYS A 171 0.51 10.98 -16.83
N GLY A 172 1.13 10.30 -15.87
CA GLY A 172 0.51 10.09 -14.55
C GLY A 172 -0.70 9.15 -14.54
N ASN A 173 -1.00 8.43 -15.62
CA ASN A 173 -2.15 7.55 -15.68
C ASN A 173 -1.88 6.23 -14.96
N ASN A 174 -2.90 5.71 -14.29
CA ASN A 174 -2.92 4.40 -13.66
C ASN A 174 -3.83 3.46 -14.46
N ILE A 175 -3.26 2.39 -15.01
CA ILE A 175 -3.98 1.30 -15.66
C ILE A 175 -3.74 0.05 -14.84
N SER A 176 -4.70 -0.35 -14.02
CA SER A 176 -4.49 -1.47 -13.11
C SER A 176 -5.67 -2.39 -12.94
N TYR A 177 -5.39 -3.66 -12.61
CA TYR A 177 -6.43 -4.66 -12.36
C TYR A 177 -7.43 -4.89 -13.51
N ASN A 178 -7.03 -4.60 -14.75
CA ASN A 178 -7.87 -4.85 -15.92
C ASN A 178 -7.59 -6.23 -16.51
N SER A 179 -8.64 -6.83 -17.08
CA SER A 179 -8.55 -8.03 -17.91
C SER A 179 -8.60 -7.62 -19.38
N ILE A 180 -7.46 -7.67 -20.08
CA ILE A 180 -7.31 -7.13 -21.44
C ILE A 180 -7.00 -8.25 -22.41
N SER A 181 -7.91 -8.53 -23.35
CA SER A 181 -7.77 -9.68 -24.24
C SER A 181 -8.38 -9.54 -25.62
N SER A 182 -8.00 -10.44 -26.52
CA SER A 182 -8.59 -10.55 -27.86
C SER A 182 -8.47 -9.25 -28.67
N CYS A 183 -7.35 -8.52 -28.50
CA CYS A 183 -7.01 -7.34 -29.30
C CYS A 183 -6.08 -7.72 -30.45
N ASN A 184 -6.48 -7.42 -31.70
CA ASN A 184 -5.76 -7.88 -32.89
C ASN A 184 -4.40 -7.17 -33.11
N ARG A 185 -4.13 -6.05 -32.44
CA ARG A 185 -2.79 -5.44 -32.40
C ARG A 185 -2.17 -5.48 -31.02
N SER A 186 -2.64 -4.65 -30.09
CA SER A 186 -2.06 -4.63 -28.75
C SER A 186 -3.13 -4.53 -27.68
N GLY A 187 -2.94 -5.27 -26.58
CA GLY A 187 -3.76 -5.06 -25.38
C GLY A 187 -3.65 -3.61 -24.92
N ILE A 188 -2.41 -3.12 -24.73
CA ILE A 188 -2.12 -1.72 -24.46
C ILE A 188 -1.11 -1.17 -25.47
N ASN A 189 -1.46 -0.09 -26.16
CA ASN A 189 -0.53 0.70 -26.94
C ASN A 189 -0.06 1.91 -26.13
N PHE A 190 1.22 1.90 -25.79
CA PHE A 190 1.83 2.78 -24.80
C PHE A 190 2.71 3.84 -25.48
N LEU A 191 2.10 4.83 -26.10
CA LEU A 191 2.79 6.01 -26.63
C LEU A 191 2.79 7.13 -25.58
N ALA A 192 3.03 6.75 -24.33
CA ALA A 192 2.75 7.59 -23.17
C ALA A 192 3.87 8.59 -22.88
N GLY A 193 3.52 9.67 -22.17
CA GLY A 193 4.46 10.55 -21.49
C GLY A 193 5.06 9.89 -20.23
N PRO A 194 5.62 10.69 -19.30
CA PRO A 194 6.27 10.15 -18.11
C PRO A 194 5.30 9.69 -17.01
N SER A 195 5.82 8.90 -16.08
CA SER A 195 5.20 8.62 -14.77
C SER A 195 3.83 7.92 -14.82
N ASN A 196 3.59 7.07 -15.82
CA ASN A 196 2.40 6.20 -15.87
C ASN A 196 2.68 4.87 -15.16
N THR A 197 1.66 4.32 -14.51
CA THR A 197 1.68 3.03 -13.84
C THR A 197 0.77 2.06 -14.58
N ILE A 198 1.32 0.91 -14.97
CA ILE A 198 0.58 -0.23 -15.49
C ILE A 198 0.85 -1.41 -14.56
N SER A 199 -0.14 -1.79 -13.74
CA SER A 199 0.08 -2.84 -12.74
C SER A 199 -1.09 -3.79 -12.52
N HIS A 200 -0.81 -5.02 -12.08
CA HIS A 200 -1.84 -6.01 -11.74
C HIS A 200 -2.83 -6.33 -12.89
N ASN A 201 -2.48 -6.06 -14.14
CA ASN A 201 -3.36 -6.38 -15.27
C ASN A 201 -3.16 -7.83 -15.71
N LEU A 202 -4.25 -8.49 -16.07
CA LEU A 202 -4.24 -9.76 -16.78
C LEU A 202 -4.33 -9.48 -18.28
N ILE A 203 -3.23 -9.66 -19.01
CA ILE A 203 -3.12 -9.29 -20.42
C ILE A 203 -2.87 -10.56 -21.23
N TYR A 204 -3.87 -10.98 -22.02
CA TYR A 204 -3.83 -12.31 -22.63
C TYR A 204 -4.51 -12.42 -23.99
N ASP A 205 -4.10 -13.40 -24.80
CA ASP A 205 -4.68 -13.69 -26.11
C ASP A 205 -4.70 -12.45 -27.06
N ASN A 206 -3.66 -11.60 -27.00
CA ASN A 206 -3.45 -10.45 -27.91
C ASN A 206 -2.29 -10.71 -28.89
N ASP A 207 -2.21 -9.97 -30.02
CA ASP A 207 -1.01 -10.03 -30.90
C ASP A 207 0.24 -9.49 -30.18
N VAL A 208 0.08 -8.41 -29.41
CA VAL A 208 1.08 -7.93 -28.45
C VAL A 208 0.38 -7.58 -27.14
N GLY A 209 0.88 -8.02 -25.98
CA GLY A 209 0.28 -7.63 -24.70
C GLY A 209 0.39 -6.12 -24.47
N ILE A 210 1.62 -5.61 -24.36
CA ILE A 210 1.90 -4.17 -24.33
C ILE A 210 2.93 -3.81 -25.40
N SER A 211 2.66 -2.74 -26.15
CA SER A 211 3.58 -2.20 -27.15
C SER A 211 3.87 -0.72 -26.90
N ALA A 212 5.13 -0.41 -26.61
CA ALA A 212 5.63 0.94 -26.39
C ALA A 212 6.55 1.34 -27.56
N LEU A 213 5.93 1.75 -28.67
CA LEU A 213 6.57 1.96 -29.97
C LEU A 213 6.71 3.45 -30.28
N GLY A 214 7.79 4.09 -29.84
CA GLY A 214 8.14 5.43 -30.32
C GLY A 214 7.73 6.58 -29.40
N SER A 215 7.57 6.31 -28.10
CA SER A 215 7.55 7.42 -27.15
C SER A 215 8.96 7.94 -26.95
N THR A 216 9.15 9.23 -27.20
CA THR A 216 10.44 9.89 -26.95
C THR A 216 10.57 10.41 -25.52
N ASN A 217 9.49 10.37 -24.73
CA ASN A 217 9.42 10.94 -23.38
C ASN A 217 8.84 9.97 -22.32
N ALA A 218 8.84 8.66 -22.60
CA ALA A 218 8.34 7.62 -21.69
C ALA A 218 9.33 7.28 -20.56
N LYS A 219 9.61 8.25 -19.69
CA LYS A 219 10.47 8.08 -18.50
C LYS A 219 9.63 7.82 -17.26
N GLU A 220 10.21 7.13 -16.28
CA GLU A 220 9.61 6.92 -14.95
C GLU A 220 8.27 6.16 -15.00
N ASN A 221 8.03 5.42 -16.08
CA ASN A 221 6.86 4.54 -16.16
C ASN A 221 7.14 3.23 -15.41
N LEU A 222 6.14 2.76 -14.67
CA LEU A 222 6.22 1.55 -13.86
C LEU A 222 5.32 0.48 -14.48
N LEU A 223 5.91 -0.66 -14.83
CA LEU A 223 5.20 -1.85 -15.28
C LEU A 223 5.45 -2.96 -14.27
N SER A 224 4.49 -3.28 -13.42
CA SER A 224 4.69 -4.27 -12.34
C SER A 224 3.50 -5.16 -12.05
N TYR A 225 3.75 -6.39 -11.58
CA TYR A 225 2.69 -7.33 -11.20
C TYR A 225 1.68 -7.64 -12.31
N ASN A 226 2.00 -7.36 -13.57
CA ASN A 226 1.14 -7.75 -14.69
C ASN A 226 1.40 -9.20 -15.05
N THR A 227 0.34 -9.89 -15.48
CA THR A 227 0.44 -11.24 -16.03
C THR A 227 0.21 -11.22 -17.53
N PHE A 228 1.27 -11.51 -18.28
CA PHE A 228 1.26 -11.63 -19.74
C PHE A 228 1.16 -13.10 -20.13
N PHE A 229 -0.01 -13.49 -20.63
CA PHE A 229 -0.33 -14.89 -20.85
C PHE A 229 -0.86 -15.17 -22.26
N ARG A 230 -0.31 -16.15 -22.98
CA ARG A 230 -0.80 -16.53 -24.34
C ARG A 230 -0.92 -15.38 -25.35
N ASN A 231 -0.20 -14.29 -25.16
CA ASN A 231 -0.07 -13.30 -26.22
C ASN A 231 0.88 -13.85 -27.28
N ARG A 232 0.74 -13.42 -28.53
CA ARG A 232 1.79 -13.73 -29.51
C ARG A 232 3.12 -13.11 -29.08
N LYS A 233 3.12 -11.88 -28.56
CA LYS A 233 4.26 -11.25 -27.88
C LYS A 233 3.80 -10.66 -26.56
N GLY A 234 4.46 -10.97 -25.43
CA GLY A 234 4.05 -10.43 -24.13
C GLY A 234 4.26 -8.91 -24.05
N LEU A 235 5.53 -8.48 -24.00
CA LEU A 235 5.88 -7.06 -23.86
C LEU A 235 6.89 -6.60 -24.92
N ALA A 236 6.57 -5.56 -25.68
CA ALA A 236 7.44 -5.00 -26.71
C ALA A 236 7.82 -3.55 -26.37
N MET A 237 9.01 -3.35 -25.79
CA MET A 237 9.49 -2.05 -25.30
C MET A 237 10.59 -1.47 -26.20
N TYR A 238 10.29 -0.35 -26.85
CA TYR A 238 11.23 0.42 -27.68
C TYR A 238 11.68 1.71 -26.99
N ASP A 239 11.02 2.05 -25.89
CA ASP A 239 11.23 3.27 -25.13
C ASP A 239 12.31 3.05 -24.05
N SER A 240 12.79 4.13 -23.43
CA SER A 240 13.82 4.09 -22.39
C SER A 240 13.38 4.81 -21.11
N GLY A 241 13.81 4.29 -19.96
CA GLY A 241 13.58 4.92 -18.66
C GLY A 241 12.36 4.39 -17.93
N SER A 242 11.80 3.24 -18.34
CA SER A 242 10.76 2.52 -17.59
C SER A 242 11.38 1.49 -16.66
N ARG A 243 10.70 1.20 -15.55
CA ARG A 243 11.02 0.10 -14.64
C ARG A 243 9.99 -1.02 -14.85
N ILE A 244 10.46 -2.22 -15.18
CA ILE A 244 9.65 -3.40 -15.45
C ILE A 244 10.03 -4.48 -14.44
N PHE A 245 9.17 -4.72 -13.46
CA PHE A 245 9.53 -5.60 -12.35
C PHE A 245 8.35 -6.41 -11.80
N CYS A 246 8.63 -7.58 -11.23
CA CYS A 246 7.60 -8.44 -10.63
C CYS A 246 6.45 -8.83 -11.58
N ASN A 247 6.67 -8.87 -12.90
CA ASN A 247 5.66 -9.33 -13.85
C ASN A 247 5.79 -10.83 -14.13
N ASN A 248 4.70 -11.46 -14.55
CA ASN A 248 4.67 -12.85 -15.02
C ASN A 248 4.63 -12.88 -16.55
N PHE A 249 5.59 -13.53 -17.19
CA PHE A 249 5.56 -13.83 -18.62
C PHE A 249 5.42 -15.34 -18.84
N MET A 250 4.24 -15.76 -19.32
CA MET A 250 3.84 -17.17 -19.39
C MET A 250 3.16 -17.51 -20.72
N ASP A 251 3.52 -18.63 -21.32
CA ASP A 251 2.96 -19.20 -22.54
C ASP A 251 2.81 -18.21 -23.70
N ASN A 252 3.66 -17.18 -23.79
CA ASN A 252 3.65 -16.26 -24.93
C ASN A 252 4.31 -16.93 -26.14
N ILE A 253 3.71 -16.77 -27.32
CA ILE A 253 3.99 -17.66 -28.47
C ILE A 253 5.34 -17.37 -29.12
N ASP A 254 5.57 -16.13 -29.55
CA ASP A 254 6.80 -15.74 -30.26
C ASP A 254 7.87 -15.28 -29.24
N PHE A 255 7.50 -14.40 -28.30
CA PHE A 255 8.43 -13.82 -27.33
C PHE A 255 7.70 -13.38 -26.04
N ASN A 256 8.28 -13.67 -24.88
CA ASN A 256 7.84 -13.14 -23.59
C ASN A 256 8.00 -11.63 -23.49
N ALA A 257 9.22 -11.14 -23.74
CA ALA A 257 9.47 -9.73 -23.87
C ALA A 257 10.54 -9.46 -24.92
N MET A 258 10.46 -8.28 -25.53
CA MET A 258 11.46 -7.78 -26.45
C MET A 258 11.83 -6.35 -26.15
N SER A 259 13.12 -6.08 -26.31
CA SER A 259 13.74 -4.80 -26.11
C SER A 259 14.49 -4.39 -27.37
N HIS A 260 14.13 -3.25 -27.96
CA HIS A 260 14.61 -2.87 -29.29
C HIS A 260 15.46 -1.61 -29.27
N PHE A 261 16.35 -1.50 -30.25
CA PHE A 261 17.06 -0.26 -30.54
C PHE A 261 16.09 0.77 -31.12
N ASN A 262 16.04 1.95 -30.50
CA ASN A 262 15.20 3.03 -30.97
C ASN A 262 15.93 3.82 -32.06
N PHE A 263 15.55 3.61 -33.33
CA PHE A 263 16.15 4.29 -34.48
C PHE A 263 15.89 5.80 -34.49
N TRP A 264 14.79 6.26 -33.89
CA TRP A 264 14.46 7.68 -33.80
C TRP A 264 15.38 8.42 -32.84
N GLN A 265 15.82 7.75 -31.77
CA GLN A 265 16.75 8.31 -30.79
C GLN A 265 18.22 7.91 -31.03
N MET A 266 18.46 7.01 -31.99
CA MET A 266 19.74 6.35 -32.24
C MET A 266 20.40 5.79 -30.96
N LYS A 267 19.59 5.21 -30.06
CA LYS A 267 20.05 4.67 -28.78
C LYS A 267 19.33 3.35 -28.46
N PRO A 268 20.01 2.39 -27.79
CA PRO A 268 19.35 1.21 -27.27
C PRO A 268 18.37 1.63 -26.17
N SER A 269 17.24 0.92 -26.04
CA SER A 269 16.36 1.10 -24.90
C SER A 269 17.12 0.85 -23.60
N ARG A 270 16.99 1.73 -22.60
CA ARG A 270 17.58 1.59 -21.26
C ARG A 270 16.48 1.49 -20.23
N ASN A 271 15.94 0.29 -20.04
CA ASN A 271 14.92 0.02 -19.05
C ASN A 271 15.53 -0.79 -17.91
N ILE A 272 14.96 -0.66 -16.72
CA ILE A 272 15.36 -1.44 -15.56
C ILE A 272 14.44 -2.65 -15.50
N TRP A 273 15.02 -3.85 -15.54
CA TRP A 273 14.29 -5.11 -15.45
C TRP A 273 14.78 -5.87 -14.21
N GLU A 274 13.86 -6.20 -13.31
CA GLU A 274 14.18 -6.84 -12.03
C GLU A 274 13.04 -7.75 -11.59
N SER A 275 13.36 -8.93 -11.04
CA SER A 275 12.37 -9.75 -10.34
C SER A 275 11.18 -10.18 -11.19
N ASN A 276 11.28 -10.28 -12.52
CA ASN A 276 10.17 -10.83 -13.31
C ASN A 276 10.27 -12.35 -13.37
N TYR A 277 9.11 -13.01 -13.48
CA TYR A 277 9.01 -14.43 -13.78
C TYR A 277 8.98 -14.65 -15.29
N TRP A 278 9.70 -15.68 -15.74
CA TRP A 278 9.82 -16.05 -17.14
C TRP A 278 9.73 -17.57 -17.27
N ASP A 279 8.70 -18.08 -17.93
CA ASP A 279 8.57 -19.52 -18.20
C ASP A 279 9.69 -20.08 -19.12
N ASP A 280 10.34 -19.22 -19.90
CA ASP A 280 11.45 -19.55 -20.81
C ASP A 280 12.85 -19.40 -20.18
N TRP A 281 12.95 -18.96 -18.93
CA TRP A 281 14.23 -18.80 -18.24
C TRP A 281 14.62 -20.07 -17.46
N GLN A 282 15.86 -20.51 -17.69
CA GLN A 282 16.38 -21.79 -17.18
C GLN A 282 16.89 -21.73 -15.72
N GLY A 283 16.63 -20.64 -14.99
CA GLY A 283 16.96 -20.56 -13.56
C GLY A 283 18.41 -20.21 -13.21
N PHE A 284 19.26 -19.80 -14.17
CA PHE A 284 20.64 -19.42 -13.93
C PHE A 284 21.00 -18.05 -14.54
N GLY A 285 21.47 -17.13 -13.68
CA GLY A 285 21.97 -15.81 -14.07
C GLY A 285 20.88 -14.85 -14.58
N PRO A 286 21.26 -13.65 -15.04
CA PRO A 286 20.33 -12.68 -15.59
C PRO A 286 19.58 -13.22 -16.82
N LYS A 287 18.28 -12.92 -16.94
CA LYS A 287 17.50 -13.24 -18.15
C LYS A 287 17.76 -12.17 -19.19
N TRP A 288 18.33 -12.56 -20.32
CA TRP A 288 18.50 -11.66 -21.46
C TRP A 288 17.15 -11.33 -22.10
N ILE A 289 16.91 -10.04 -22.32
CA ILE A 289 15.75 -9.50 -23.03
C ILE A 289 16.19 -9.17 -24.46
N GLY A 290 15.91 -10.09 -25.36
CA GLY A 290 16.33 -10.01 -26.76
C GLY A 290 15.54 -8.99 -27.59
N GLY A 291 16.04 -8.70 -28.78
CA GLY A 291 15.42 -7.81 -29.74
C GLY A 291 16.44 -7.22 -30.72
N PHE A 292 15.97 -6.48 -31.72
CA PHE A 292 16.87 -5.96 -32.76
C PHE A 292 17.81 -4.88 -32.19
N LEU A 293 19.09 -5.22 -32.05
CA LEU A 293 20.16 -4.38 -31.46
C LEU A 293 19.88 -3.92 -30.01
N GLY A 294 18.95 -4.58 -29.30
CA GLY A 294 18.67 -4.33 -27.89
C GLY A 294 19.54 -5.17 -26.96
N PHE A 295 19.97 -4.56 -25.86
CA PHE A 295 20.76 -5.20 -24.80
C PHE A 295 20.17 -4.83 -23.44
N ASN A 296 19.12 -5.54 -23.01
CA ASN A 296 18.59 -5.44 -21.65
C ASN A 296 18.62 -6.81 -20.97
N PHE A 297 18.73 -6.79 -19.65
CA PHE A 297 18.76 -7.97 -18.82
C PHE A 297 17.85 -7.75 -17.62
N ASP A 298 17.02 -8.74 -17.31
CA ASP A 298 16.49 -8.88 -15.98
C ASP A 298 17.59 -9.46 -15.08
N TRP A 299 18.06 -8.65 -14.14
CA TRP A 299 19.21 -8.98 -13.30
C TRP A 299 18.88 -9.97 -12.18
N SER A 300 17.61 -10.12 -11.82
CA SER A 300 17.20 -10.98 -10.70
C SER A 300 15.88 -11.69 -11.02
N PRO A 301 15.83 -12.53 -12.08
CA PRO A 301 14.59 -13.23 -12.42
C PRO A 301 14.15 -14.16 -11.27
N VAL A 302 12.85 -14.27 -11.05
CA VAL A 302 12.29 -15.17 -10.02
C VAL A 302 11.97 -16.54 -10.62
N LYS A 303 11.96 -17.57 -9.76
CA LYS A 303 11.77 -18.97 -10.17
C LYS A 303 10.32 -19.39 -10.28
N GLU A 304 9.43 -18.75 -9.55
CA GLU A 304 8.01 -19.06 -9.51
C GLU A 304 7.22 -17.83 -9.96
N PRO A 305 6.10 -18.02 -10.65
CA PRO A 305 5.22 -16.91 -11.00
C PRO A 305 4.64 -16.28 -9.73
N TYR A 306 4.46 -14.97 -9.77
CA TYR A 306 3.67 -14.27 -8.76
C TYR A 306 2.23 -14.77 -8.82
N PRO A 307 1.54 -14.96 -7.68
CA PRO A 307 0.12 -15.27 -7.70
C PRO A 307 -0.63 -14.16 -8.46
N TYR A 308 -1.67 -14.54 -9.20
CA TYR A 308 -2.61 -13.54 -9.72
C TYR A 308 -3.26 -12.89 -8.50
N GLN A 309 -3.01 -11.60 -8.32
CA GLN A 309 -3.68 -10.82 -7.31
C GLN A 309 -5.00 -10.37 -7.89
N ASP A 310 -6.09 -10.89 -7.33
CA ASP A 310 -7.40 -10.30 -7.52
C ASP A 310 -7.36 -8.84 -7.07
N ILE A 311 -8.29 -8.05 -7.61
CA ILE A 311 -8.49 -6.66 -7.16
C ILE A 311 -8.65 -6.71 -5.64
N PRO A 312 -7.93 -5.87 -4.85
CA PRO A 312 -8.30 -5.62 -3.47
C PRO A 312 -9.78 -5.26 -3.50
N SER A 313 -10.61 -6.13 -2.92
CA SER A 313 -12.05 -6.19 -3.15
C SER A 313 -12.65 -4.82 -3.45
N LEU A 314 -13.29 -4.65 -4.62
CA LEU A 314 -13.90 -3.37 -5.00
C LEU A 314 -15.12 -3.00 -4.13
N GLN A 315 -15.45 -3.84 -3.14
CA GLN A 315 -16.24 -3.48 -1.97
C GLN A 315 -15.54 -2.46 -1.07
N SER A 316 -14.26 -2.15 -1.28
CA SER A 316 -13.52 -1.08 -0.61
C SER A 316 -13.45 0.23 -1.41
N GLN A 317 -14.08 0.33 -2.59
CA GLN A 317 -14.11 1.58 -3.39
C GLN A 317 -15.50 1.99 -3.91
N ILE A 318 -16.54 1.23 -3.57
CA ILE A 318 -17.95 1.66 -3.63
C ILE A 318 -18.64 1.14 -2.37
N THR A 319 -18.13 1.51 -1.20
CA THR A 319 -19.01 1.73 -0.06
C THR A 319 -19.33 3.22 -0.05
N ASP A 320 -20.58 3.53 0.30
CA ASP A 320 -20.95 4.86 0.73
C ASP A 320 -19.82 5.47 1.58
N ASN A 321 -19.60 6.79 1.46
CA ASN A 321 -18.90 7.55 2.50
C ASN A 321 -19.71 7.48 3.82
N GLY A 322 -19.76 6.31 4.46
CA GLY A 322 -19.53 6.23 5.88
C GLY A 322 -18.04 6.49 6.05
N ASN A 323 -17.66 7.56 6.75
CA ASN A 323 -16.27 7.80 7.06
C ASN A 323 -15.74 6.58 7.82
N VAL A 324 -14.81 5.80 7.24
CA VAL A 324 -14.01 4.85 8.03
C VAL A 324 -13.38 5.66 9.16
N THR A 325 -13.87 5.46 10.38
CA THR A 325 -13.35 6.17 11.54
C THR A 325 -12.13 5.42 12.04
N LYS A 326 -11.08 6.17 12.35
CA LYS A 326 -9.79 5.61 12.74
C LYS A 326 -9.60 5.79 14.24
N TRP A 327 -9.56 4.70 14.99
CA TRP A 327 -9.46 4.69 16.44
C TRP A 327 -8.13 4.10 16.92
N ALA A 328 -7.46 4.74 17.88
CA ALA A 328 -6.24 4.18 18.44
C ALA A 328 -6.25 4.12 19.96
N VAL A 329 -5.80 3.00 20.49
CA VAL A 329 -5.49 2.82 21.92
C VAL A 329 -3.97 2.64 22.02
N LEU A 330 -3.29 3.63 22.61
CA LEU A 330 -1.83 3.67 22.70
C LEU A 330 -1.38 3.61 24.16
N ILE A 331 -0.72 2.53 24.53
CA ILE A 331 -0.37 2.22 25.92
C ILE A 331 1.16 2.19 26.06
N ALA A 332 1.67 2.92 27.05
CA ALA A 332 3.06 2.84 27.48
C ALA A 332 3.11 2.64 28.99
N CYS A 333 3.53 1.45 29.42
CA CYS A 333 3.56 1.11 30.83
C CYS A 333 4.82 0.36 31.17
N SER A 334 5.51 0.86 32.20
CA SER A 334 6.73 0.26 32.69
C SER A 334 6.48 -0.71 33.86
N GLY A 335 5.23 -1.07 34.15
CA GLY A 335 4.91 -2.09 35.17
C GLY A 335 5.05 -1.61 36.62
N GLY A 336 4.84 -0.32 36.90
CA GLY A 336 4.83 0.23 38.28
C GLY A 336 6.19 0.34 38.96
N VAL A 337 7.21 -0.36 38.45
CA VAL A 337 8.57 -0.42 39.01
C VAL A 337 9.59 -0.34 37.88
N THR A 338 9.95 0.86 37.41
CA THR A 338 11.10 0.98 36.51
C THR A 338 12.14 2.02 36.83
N TYR A 339 13.34 1.63 36.40
CA TYR A 339 14.38 2.47 35.86
C TYR A 339 13.78 3.56 34.96
N GLU A 340 13.86 4.81 35.41
CA GLU A 340 13.46 6.06 34.71
C GLU A 340 13.77 6.11 33.19
N ARG A 341 14.70 5.29 32.71
CA ARG A 341 15.08 5.16 31.29
C ARG A 341 14.17 4.27 30.44
N HIS A 342 13.44 3.30 31.00
CA HIS A 342 12.50 2.46 30.25
C HIS A 342 11.20 3.24 30.03
N GLU A 343 10.59 3.69 31.12
CA GLU A 343 9.49 4.66 31.21
C GLU A 343 9.63 5.84 30.21
N ARG A 344 10.85 6.40 30.08
CA ARG A 344 11.13 7.48 29.12
C ARG A 344 11.07 7.04 27.66
N ARG A 345 11.49 5.81 27.33
CA ARG A 345 11.45 5.27 25.96
C ARG A 345 10.03 4.93 25.56
N ASP A 346 9.32 4.17 26.40
CA ASP A 346 7.93 3.76 26.12
C ASP A 346 7.05 4.98 25.87
N ARG A 347 7.11 5.98 26.75
CA ARG A 347 6.37 7.24 26.56
C ARG A 347 6.82 8.02 25.34
N ASN A 348 8.09 7.97 24.96
CA ASN A 348 8.57 8.65 23.76
C ASN A 348 8.11 7.95 22.48
N ASP A 349 8.06 6.62 22.47
CA ASP A 349 7.55 5.81 21.36
C ASP A 349 6.05 6.08 21.13
N VAL A 350 5.23 6.05 22.20
CA VAL A 350 3.79 6.38 22.09
C VAL A 350 3.57 7.83 21.65
N ARG A 351 4.32 8.80 22.18
CA ARG A 351 4.18 10.21 21.76
C ARG A 351 4.49 10.41 20.29
N VAL A 352 5.56 9.79 19.78
CA VAL A 352 5.92 9.89 18.37
C VAL A 352 4.90 9.18 17.50
N LEU A 353 4.39 8.02 17.91
CA LEU A 353 3.33 7.33 17.19
C LEU A 353 2.06 8.17 17.11
N LYS A 354 1.55 8.71 18.23
CA LYS A 354 0.40 9.62 18.26
C LYS A 354 0.57 10.81 17.33
N GLN A 355 1.75 11.45 17.34
CA GLN A 355 2.04 12.58 16.46
C GLN A 355 1.97 12.20 14.97
N ILE A 356 2.43 11.00 14.62
CA ILE A 356 2.38 10.50 13.24
C ILE A 356 0.94 10.19 12.85
N LEU A 357 0.17 9.53 13.70
CA LEU A 357 -1.25 9.25 13.44
C LEU A 357 -2.03 10.55 13.21
N ASN A 358 -1.93 11.52 14.13
CA ASN A 358 -2.58 12.83 13.99
C ASN A 358 -2.18 13.55 12.68
N LYS A 359 -0.90 13.49 12.31
CA LYS A 359 -0.42 14.11 11.06
C LYS A 359 -1.04 13.45 9.82
N ASN A 360 -1.41 12.18 9.91
CA ASN A 360 -2.00 11.40 8.82
C ASN A 360 -3.53 11.26 8.96
N GLY A 361 -4.19 12.26 9.56
CA GLY A 361 -5.65 12.38 9.55
C GLY A 361 -6.38 11.49 10.54
N TRP A 362 -5.72 11.05 11.61
CA TRP A 362 -6.40 10.46 12.77
C TRP A 362 -6.79 11.59 13.73
N ASP A 363 -8.05 11.62 14.15
CA ASP A 363 -8.55 12.68 15.03
C ASP A 363 -8.05 12.47 16.47
N ASP A 364 -7.69 13.56 17.15
CA ASP A 364 -7.05 13.48 18.48
C ASP A 364 -7.99 12.91 19.56
N ASP A 365 -9.30 13.15 19.42
CA ASP A 365 -10.37 12.59 20.25
C ASP A 365 -10.72 11.14 19.91
N HIS A 366 -10.19 10.60 18.81
CA HIS A 366 -10.24 9.18 18.47
C HIS A 366 -8.94 8.43 18.88
N ILE A 367 -8.06 9.06 19.66
CA ILE A 367 -6.83 8.42 20.17
C ILE A 367 -6.81 8.45 21.71
N LEU A 368 -7.09 7.29 22.32
CA LEU A 368 -6.90 7.06 23.75
C LEU A 368 -5.42 6.76 24.04
N VAL A 369 -4.86 7.45 25.02
CA VAL A 369 -3.48 7.25 25.48
C VAL A 369 -3.50 6.90 26.95
N LEU A 370 -2.88 5.78 27.33
CA LEU A 370 -2.68 5.38 28.73
C LEU A 370 -1.19 5.28 29.02
N MET A 371 -0.67 6.11 29.91
CA MET A 371 0.74 6.08 30.30
C MET A 371 0.92 5.84 31.79
N GLU A 372 1.85 4.94 32.14
CA GLU A 372 2.27 4.65 33.51
C GLU A 372 1.07 4.48 34.46
N GLU A 373 0.84 5.39 35.42
CA GLU A 373 -0.24 5.28 36.40
C GLU A 373 -1.66 5.17 35.82
N GLU A 374 -1.87 5.59 34.58
CA GLU A 374 -3.14 5.45 33.86
C GLU A 374 -3.32 4.06 33.26
N ALA A 375 -2.23 3.34 33.00
CA ALA A 375 -2.22 2.03 32.34
C ALA A 375 -2.38 0.87 33.35
N THR A 376 -3.44 0.93 34.15
CA THR A 376 -3.82 -0.15 35.08
C THR A 376 -4.39 -1.36 34.35
N LYS A 377 -4.47 -2.52 35.01
CA LYS A 377 -5.06 -3.75 34.45
C LYS A 377 -6.50 -3.51 33.98
N GLU A 378 -7.29 -2.83 34.82
CA GLU A 378 -8.67 -2.43 34.53
C GLU A 378 -8.72 -1.47 33.33
N ALA A 379 -7.86 -0.45 33.30
CA ALA A 379 -7.86 0.51 32.21
C ALA A 379 -7.50 -0.12 30.86
N ILE A 380 -6.56 -1.06 30.85
CA ILE A 380 -6.14 -1.77 29.64
C ILE A 380 -7.24 -2.74 29.16
N LEU A 381 -7.77 -3.60 30.03
CA LEU A 381 -8.70 -4.66 29.64
C LEU A 381 -10.16 -4.22 29.50
N ASP A 382 -10.59 -3.23 30.28
CA ASP A 382 -12.00 -2.87 30.40
C ASP A 382 -12.24 -1.45 29.90
N ASP A 383 -11.59 -0.43 30.48
CA ASP A 383 -11.90 0.95 30.13
C ASP A 383 -11.58 1.27 28.67
N SER A 384 -10.47 0.76 28.13
CA SER A 384 -10.06 1.05 26.74
C SER A 384 -11.04 0.48 25.71
N PHE A 385 -11.51 -0.75 25.91
CA PHE A 385 -12.48 -1.41 25.04
C PHE A 385 -13.89 -0.84 25.24
N GLN A 386 -14.25 -0.48 26.48
CA GLN A 386 -15.49 0.21 26.76
C GLN A 386 -15.50 1.60 26.11
N TRP A 387 -14.38 2.32 26.17
CA TRP A 387 -14.20 3.61 25.51
C TRP A 387 -14.40 3.51 23.99
N LEU A 388 -13.81 2.51 23.31
CA LEU A 388 -14.06 2.27 21.89
C LEU A 388 -15.56 2.12 21.58
N ARG A 389 -16.25 1.25 22.34
CA ARG A 389 -17.69 1.01 22.16
C ARG A 389 -18.55 2.25 22.44
N ASP A 390 -18.25 2.98 23.50
CA ASP A 390 -19.01 4.15 23.91
C ASP A 390 -18.84 5.34 22.95
N ASN A 391 -17.69 5.41 22.25
CA ASN A 391 -17.44 6.43 21.24
C ASN A 391 -17.93 6.03 19.84
N GLY A 392 -18.62 4.89 19.72
CA GLY A 392 -19.40 4.56 18.54
C GLY A 392 -18.67 3.73 17.50
N GLU A 393 -17.64 2.99 17.90
CA GLU A 393 -16.97 2.01 17.04
C GLU A 393 -17.97 1.08 16.33
N ASP A 394 -17.71 0.85 15.04
CA ASP A 394 -18.52 0.02 14.16
C ASP A 394 -17.71 -0.95 13.28
N GLU A 395 -18.40 -1.71 12.43
CA GLU A 395 -17.82 -2.81 11.64
C GLU A 395 -16.83 -2.33 10.56
N ASP A 396 -16.92 -1.07 10.13
CA ASP A 396 -16.12 -0.51 9.04
C ASP A 396 -14.87 0.24 9.54
N ASP A 397 -14.81 0.56 10.83
CA ASP A 397 -13.74 1.33 11.45
C ASP A 397 -12.37 0.62 11.42
N LEU A 398 -11.29 1.40 11.43
CA LEU A 398 -9.91 0.90 11.55
C LEU A 398 -9.40 1.15 12.97
N ILE A 399 -8.91 0.10 13.65
CA ILE A 399 -8.44 0.22 15.03
C ILE A 399 -6.96 -0.15 15.15
N ILE A 400 -6.16 0.75 15.74
CA ILE A 400 -4.79 0.44 16.17
C ILE A 400 -4.77 0.24 17.69
N PHE A 401 -4.32 -0.92 18.14
CA PHE A 401 -3.96 -1.15 19.53
C PHE A 401 -2.44 -1.30 19.64
N PHE A 402 -1.78 -0.39 20.36
CA PHE A 402 -0.34 -0.42 20.56
C PHE A 402 0.00 -0.53 22.03
N PHE A 403 0.75 -1.56 22.41
CA PHE A 403 1.29 -1.71 23.76
C PHE A 403 2.81 -1.70 23.75
N SER A 404 3.42 -0.85 24.59
CA SER A 404 4.86 -0.83 24.86
C SER A 404 5.13 -0.95 26.35
N GLY A 405 5.82 -2.01 26.76
CA GLY A 405 6.10 -2.23 28.16
C GLY A 405 6.85 -3.52 28.47
N HIS A 406 6.83 -3.90 29.74
CA HIS A 406 7.36 -5.19 30.16
C HIS A 406 6.40 -6.32 29.80
N GLY A 407 6.99 -7.43 29.35
CA GLY A 407 6.30 -8.70 29.18
C GLY A 407 7.23 -9.86 29.47
N TYR A 408 6.62 -10.99 29.77
CA TYR A 408 7.26 -12.27 30.08
C TYR A 408 6.28 -13.39 29.78
N TYR A 409 6.47 -14.55 30.38
CA TYR A 409 5.56 -15.68 30.30
C TYR A 409 5.07 -16.11 31.69
N HIS A 410 3.86 -16.63 31.76
CA HIS A 410 3.29 -17.32 32.89
C HIS A 410 4.02 -18.67 33.09
N THR A 411 4.04 -19.21 34.31
CA THR A 411 4.79 -20.45 34.61
C THR A 411 4.12 -21.73 34.10
N GLY A 412 3.00 -21.60 33.40
CA GLY A 412 2.30 -22.68 32.73
C GLY A 412 1.07 -22.14 32.02
N ASP A 413 0.73 -22.79 30.93
CA ASP A 413 -0.42 -22.49 30.09
C ASP A 413 -1.74 -22.61 30.90
N GLN A 414 -2.52 -21.53 30.90
CA GLN A 414 -3.86 -21.49 31.51
C GLN A 414 -4.90 -21.93 30.49
N PRO A 415 -5.99 -22.61 30.92
CA PRO A 415 -7.03 -23.02 29.97
C PRO A 415 -7.60 -21.84 29.16
N PRO A 416 -7.75 -21.98 27.82
CA PRO A 416 -7.52 -23.19 27.02
C PRO A 416 -6.05 -23.59 26.84
N VAL A 417 -5.73 -24.88 27.04
CA VAL A 417 -4.35 -25.38 26.86
C VAL A 417 -4.04 -25.59 25.39
N ASP A 418 -3.44 -24.58 24.76
CA ASP A 418 -3.13 -24.54 23.34
C ASP A 418 -1.71 -24.04 23.02
N GLU A 419 -0.90 -23.68 24.02
CA GLU A 419 0.42 -23.10 23.79
C GLU A 419 1.47 -24.14 23.36
N PRO A 420 2.17 -23.95 22.22
CA PRO A 420 3.19 -24.89 21.75
C PRO A 420 4.37 -25.06 22.71
N ASP A 421 4.69 -24.01 23.47
CA ASP A 421 5.77 -24.02 24.46
C ASP A 421 5.28 -24.33 25.89
N GLY A 422 3.96 -24.35 26.09
CA GLY A 422 3.26 -24.67 27.32
C GLY A 422 3.21 -23.54 28.35
N ARG A 423 3.30 -22.27 27.92
CA ARG A 423 3.28 -21.08 28.77
C ARG A 423 2.55 -19.93 28.06
N ASP A 424 1.62 -19.29 28.75
CA ASP A 424 1.00 -18.06 28.23
C ASP A 424 1.94 -16.85 28.34
N GLU A 425 1.80 -15.91 27.43
CA GLU A 425 2.44 -14.61 27.45
C GLU A 425 1.72 -13.65 28.40
N ILE A 426 2.51 -12.89 29.17
CA ILE A 426 1.99 -11.89 30.10
C ILE A 426 2.54 -10.51 29.80
N LEU A 427 1.67 -9.50 29.85
CA LEU A 427 2.05 -8.09 29.89
C LEU A 427 1.87 -7.50 31.29
N HIS A 428 2.71 -6.52 31.62
CA HIS A 428 2.76 -5.91 32.94
C HIS A 428 2.03 -4.55 32.95
N PRO A 429 0.79 -4.48 33.48
CA PRO A 429 0.13 -3.21 33.75
C PRO A 429 0.79 -2.48 34.92
N TRP A 430 0.37 -1.25 35.23
CA TRP A 430 1.01 -0.41 36.23
C TRP A 430 0.74 -0.80 37.68
N ASP A 431 -0.46 -1.30 37.94
CA ASP A 431 -1.05 -1.53 39.26
C ASP A 431 -0.64 -2.81 40.03
N PRO A 432 -0.09 -3.89 39.45
CA PRO A 432 0.15 -5.10 40.23
C PRO A 432 1.44 -4.99 41.08
N ASP A 433 1.21 -4.95 42.40
CA ASP A 433 2.17 -4.89 43.51
C ASP A 433 3.35 -5.86 43.37
N PHE A 434 4.47 -5.34 42.88
CA PHE A 434 5.70 -6.08 42.56
C PHE A 434 6.48 -6.64 43.77
N ALA A 435 6.01 -6.43 45.01
CA ALA A 435 6.67 -7.00 46.19
C ALA A 435 6.62 -8.55 46.19
N GLY A 436 5.72 -9.15 45.41
CA GLY A 436 5.73 -10.57 45.06
C GLY A 436 5.52 -10.73 43.57
N TRP A 437 6.37 -11.51 42.89
CA TRP A 437 6.08 -12.00 41.55
C TRP A 437 4.81 -12.85 41.62
N ASN A 438 3.65 -12.25 41.32
CA ASN A 438 2.35 -12.91 41.30
C ASN A 438 1.79 -12.85 39.87
N PRO A 439 1.99 -13.93 39.08
CA PRO A 439 1.57 -13.98 37.69
C PRO A 439 0.08 -13.66 37.45
N ASP A 440 -0.79 -14.01 38.40
CA ASP A 440 -2.25 -13.79 38.34
C ASP A 440 -2.65 -12.30 38.26
N LEU A 441 -1.74 -11.40 38.64
CA LEU A 441 -1.97 -9.96 38.60
C LEU A 441 -1.60 -9.32 37.25
N PHE A 442 -0.97 -10.06 36.35
CA PHE A 442 -0.67 -9.60 34.99
C PHE A 442 -1.83 -9.87 34.03
N ILE A 443 -1.71 -9.38 32.81
CA ILE A 443 -2.68 -9.66 31.74
C ILE A 443 -2.09 -10.75 30.86
N ILE A 444 -2.81 -11.85 30.74
CA ILE A 444 -2.49 -13.00 29.91
C ILE A 444 -3.05 -12.77 28.49
N ASP A 445 -2.37 -13.26 27.47
CA ASP A 445 -2.75 -13.24 26.06
C ASP A 445 -4.19 -13.66 25.77
N ASP A 446 -4.66 -14.80 26.26
CA ASP A 446 -6.03 -15.31 26.13
C ASP A 446 -7.06 -14.26 26.56
N VAL A 447 -6.86 -13.71 27.76
CA VAL A 447 -7.76 -12.74 28.36
C VAL A 447 -7.78 -11.45 27.55
N LEU A 448 -6.65 -11.07 26.96
CA LEU A 448 -6.59 -9.91 26.08
C LEU A 448 -7.23 -10.21 24.72
N ALA A 449 -7.01 -11.40 24.16
CA ALA A 449 -7.57 -11.85 22.89
C ALA A 449 -9.11 -11.86 22.93
N GLU A 450 -9.71 -12.34 24.02
CA GLU A 450 -11.17 -12.30 24.23
C GLU A 450 -11.75 -10.87 24.15
N LYS A 451 -10.99 -9.84 24.53
CA LYS A 451 -11.45 -8.45 24.46
C LYS A 451 -11.52 -7.91 23.04
N PHE A 452 -10.67 -8.41 22.13
CA PHE A 452 -10.75 -8.05 20.72
C PHE A 452 -11.91 -8.76 20.03
N ASP A 453 -12.24 -9.98 20.45
CA ASP A 453 -13.30 -10.79 19.84
C ASP A 453 -14.72 -10.21 20.06
N ILE A 454 -14.86 -9.22 20.95
CA ILE A 454 -16.13 -8.52 21.24
C ILE A 454 -16.26 -7.15 20.58
N LEU A 455 -15.24 -6.69 19.84
CA LEU A 455 -15.33 -5.48 19.01
C LEU A 455 -16.18 -5.76 17.76
N LYS A 456 -16.72 -4.71 17.14
CA LYS A 456 -17.51 -4.87 15.90
C LYS A 456 -16.61 -4.84 14.67
N SER A 457 -15.61 -3.98 14.68
CA SER A 457 -14.58 -3.88 13.66
C SER A 457 -13.74 -5.14 13.63
N HIS A 458 -13.51 -5.60 12.41
CA HIS A 458 -12.55 -6.65 12.10
C HIS A 458 -11.39 -6.09 11.26
N ASN A 459 -11.16 -4.78 11.32
CA ASN A 459 -10.01 -4.11 10.71
C ASN A 459 -9.05 -3.67 11.82
N LEU A 460 -8.43 -4.66 12.48
CA LEU A 460 -7.61 -4.43 13.67
C LEU A 460 -6.13 -4.56 13.36
N VAL A 461 -5.33 -3.62 13.85
CA VAL A 461 -3.86 -3.71 13.87
C VAL A 461 -3.38 -3.68 15.31
N ILE A 462 -2.89 -4.82 15.78
CA ILE A 462 -2.43 -5.00 17.16
C ILE A 462 -0.91 -5.07 17.16
N ILE A 463 -0.26 -4.18 17.92
CA ILE A 463 1.19 -4.06 17.96
C ILE A 463 1.67 -4.31 19.38
N MET A 464 2.35 -5.44 19.58
CA MET A 464 2.84 -5.88 20.88
C MET A 464 4.36 -5.66 20.97
N HIS A 465 4.74 -4.64 21.74
CA HIS A 465 6.13 -4.34 22.07
C HIS A 465 6.46 -4.76 23.51
N THR A 466 6.78 -6.04 23.65
CA THR A 466 7.23 -6.70 24.90
C THR A 466 8.46 -7.58 24.64
N CYS A 467 9.10 -8.08 25.69
CA CYS A 467 9.95 -9.28 25.59
C CYS A 467 9.05 -10.51 25.43
N HIS A 468 9.54 -11.56 24.78
CA HIS A 468 8.77 -12.78 24.49
C HIS A 468 7.52 -12.51 23.64
N ALA A 469 7.52 -11.43 22.85
CA ALA A 469 6.34 -10.99 22.11
C ALA A 469 5.83 -12.00 21.07
N GLY A 470 6.66 -12.97 20.68
CA GLY A 470 6.29 -13.99 19.72
C GLY A 470 5.20 -14.93 20.22
N GLY A 471 5.05 -15.08 21.54
CA GLY A 471 4.03 -15.97 22.09
C GLY A 471 2.66 -15.32 22.29
N TRP A 472 2.46 -14.10 21.79
CA TRP A 472 1.09 -13.54 21.69
C TRP A 472 0.33 -14.04 20.46
N ILE A 473 0.97 -14.89 19.63
CA ILE A 473 0.47 -15.30 18.31
C ILE A 473 0.76 -16.77 17.98
N ASP A 474 1.23 -17.59 18.92
CA ASP A 474 1.58 -18.99 18.66
C ASP A 474 0.55 -19.99 19.21
N GLY A 475 -0.30 -19.58 20.14
CA GLY A 475 -1.53 -20.28 20.53
C GLY A 475 -2.66 -20.19 19.49
N GLU A 476 -3.71 -21.00 19.65
CA GLU A 476 -4.92 -20.98 18.80
C GLU A 476 -5.96 -19.95 19.29
N SER A 477 -6.00 -19.69 20.59
CA SER A 477 -6.95 -18.80 21.29
C SER A 477 -6.43 -17.39 21.50
N ASP A 478 -5.14 -17.23 21.23
CA ASP A 478 -4.29 -16.06 21.18
C ASP A 478 -4.74 -14.92 20.26
N LEU A 479 -3.89 -13.89 20.10
CA LEU A 479 -4.13 -12.82 19.13
C LEU A 479 -4.08 -13.29 17.66
N SER A 480 -3.78 -14.55 17.38
CA SER A 480 -3.67 -15.16 16.04
C SER A 480 -5.02 -15.53 15.35
N LYS A 481 -6.07 -14.72 15.54
CA LYS A 481 -7.42 -14.95 14.97
C LYS A 481 -7.70 -14.10 13.73
N SER A 482 -8.78 -14.46 13.04
CA SER A 482 -9.29 -13.73 11.88
C SER A 482 -9.77 -12.32 12.22
N GLY A 483 -9.69 -11.41 11.24
CA GLY A 483 -10.09 -10.01 11.41
C GLY A 483 -9.04 -9.13 12.10
N ARG A 484 -7.79 -9.58 12.16
CA ARG A 484 -6.70 -8.80 12.75
C ARG A 484 -5.34 -9.10 12.14
N VAL A 485 -4.51 -8.06 12.08
CA VAL A 485 -3.08 -8.14 11.76
C VAL A 485 -2.30 -7.84 13.04
N VAL A 486 -1.45 -8.76 13.47
CA VAL A 486 -0.70 -8.65 14.74
C VAL A 486 0.79 -8.55 14.47
N LEU A 487 1.42 -7.48 14.97
CA LEU A 487 2.83 -7.20 14.81
C LEU A 487 3.52 -7.36 16.16
N VAL A 488 4.45 -8.29 16.24
CA VAL A 488 5.17 -8.61 17.47
C VAL A 488 6.64 -8.22 17.36
N ALA A 489 7.19 -7.70 18.47
CA ALA A 489 8.53 -7.09 18.46
C ALA A 489 9.69 -8.08 18.34
N CYS A 490 9.51 -9.34 18.74
CA CYS A 490 10.56 -10.36 18.79
C CYS A 490 9.93 -11.77 18.80
N GLY A 491 10.75 -12.81 18.67
CA GLY A 491 10.29 -14.20 18.84
C GLY A 491 9.97 -14.58 20.30
N VAL A 492 9.39 -15.77 20.48
CA VAL A 492 8.95 -16.33 21.77
C VAL A 492 10.10 -16.38 22.80
N ASP A 493 11.29 -16.84 22.42
CA ASP A 493 12.46 -16.91 23.32
C ASP A 493 13.40 -15.68 23.23
N GLU A 494 12.89 -14.54 22.75
CA GLU A 494 13.71 -13.36 22.49
C GLU A 494 13.34 -12.15 23.36
N ALA A 495 14.30 -11.23 23.52
CA ALA A 495 14.10 -9.99 24.25
C ALA A 495 14.14 -8.78 23.30
N SER A 496 13.26 -7.80 23.55
CA SER A 496 13.29 -6.54 22.81
C SER A 496 14.51 -5.68 23.21
N CYS A 497 15.12 -5.03 22.23
CA CYS A 497 16.33 -4.23 22.39
C CYS A 497 16.03 -2.73 22.37
N MET A 498 16.77 -1.96 23.17
CA MET A 498 16.70 -0.50 23.15
C MET A 498 17.68 0.13 22.13
N MET A 499 17.36 1.33 21.64
CA MET A 499 18.34 2.17 20.96
C MET A 499 19.22 2.95 21.95
N PHE A 500 20.49 3.09 21.60
CA PHE A 500 21.44 3.94 22.33
C PHE A 500 21.11 5.42 22.15
N PHE A 501 20.86 5.85 20.92
CA PHE A 501 20.44 7.21 20.55
C PHE A 501 19.67 7.20 19.22
N PRO A 502 18.54 7.94 19.08
CA PRO A 502 17.75 8.60 20.12
C PRO A 502 17.12 7.64 21.15
N ILE A 503 16.51 8.19 22.22
CA ILE A 503 15.91 7.43 23.34
C ILE A 503 14.60 6.79 22.88
N HIS A 504 14.68 5.62 22.27
CA HIS A 504 13.56 4.82 21.80
C HIS A 504 13.85 3.33 21.97
N TRP A 505 12.81 2.49 21.90
CA TRP A 505 12.98 1.07 21.64
C TRP A 505 13.22 0.80 20.16
N LEU A 506 13.94 -0.28 19.85
CA LEU A 506 14.40 -0.53 18.48
C LEU A 506 13.23 -0.78 17.53
N PHE A 507 12.28 -1.60 17.95
CA PHE A 507 11.12 -1.98 17.14
C PHE A 507 10.15 -0.80 16.91
N PRO A 508 9.59 -0.14 17.96
CA PRO A 508 8.73 1.04 17.78
C PRO A 508 9.41 2.21 17.04
N TYR A 509 10.71 2.41 17.23
CA TYR A 509 11.45 3.41 16.46
C TYR A 509 11.36 3.15 14.97
N TYR A 510 11.57 1.91 14.52
CA TYR A 510 11.54 1.61 13.10
C TYR A 510 10.12 1.55 12.53
N LEU A 511 9.12 1.12 13.31
CA LEU A 511 7.72 1.30 12.95
C LEU A 511 7.41 2.78 12.67
N THR A 512 7.76 3.67 13.60
CA THR A 512 7.52 5.11 13.41
C THR A 512 8.36 5.73 12.29
N GLN A 513 9.49 5.12 11.88
CA GLN A 513 10.18 5.53 10.66
C GLN A 513 9.47 5.03 9.39
N GLY A 514 8.92 3.82 9.43
CA GLY A 514 8.11 3.23 8.36
C GLY A 514 6.92 4.12 8.04
N LEU A 515 6.11 4.44 9.06
CA LEU A 515 4.95 5.33 9.01
C LEU A 515 5.24 6.78 8.55
N LYS A 516 6.51 7.16 8.34
CA LYS A 516 6.89 8.45 7.74
C LYS A 516 7.06 8.38 6.22
N GLY A 517 6.54 7.34 5.57
CA GLY A 517 6.65 7.12 4.13
C GLY A 517 7.80 6.21 3.71
N ARG A 518 8.46 5.53 4.65
CA ARG A 518 9.59 4.64 4.33
C ARG A 518 9.20 3.18 4.18
N ALA A 519 8.02 2.83 4.68
CA ALA A 519 7.49 1.48 4.60
C ALA A 519 6.77 1.19 3.28
N ASP A 520 6.35 2.23 2.54
CA ASP A 520 5.74 2.16 1.21
C ASP A 520 6.69 1.46 0.23
N ASP A 521 6.59 0.13 0.16
CA ASP A 521 7.51 -0.74 -0.58
C ASP A 521 7.06 -0.82 -2.05
N ASN A 522 5.74 -0.76 -2.25
CA ASN A 522 5.12 -0.82 -3.57
C ASN A 522 5.02 0.57 -4.26
N ASN A 523 5.31 1.67 -3.55
CA ASN A 523 5.23 3.07 -3.99
C ASN A 523 3.81 3.53 -4.38
N ASP A 524 2.79 3.01 -3.71
CA ASP A 524 1.38 3.38 -3.92
C ASP A 524 0.93 4.56 -3.04
N LYS A 525 1.84 5.09 -2.20
CA LYS A 525 1.60 6.16 -1.22
C LYS A 525 0.65 5.78 -0.09
N VAL A 526 0.39 4.50 0.10
CA VAL A 526 -0.26 3.94 1.27
C VAL A 526 0.82 3.23 2.07
N ILE A 527 0.66 3.18 3.39
CA ILE A 527 1.42 2.26 4.22
C ILE A 527 0.44 1.27 4.82
N THR A 528 0.70 0.00 4.57
CA THR A 528 -0.04 -1.11 5.17
C THR A 528 0.65 -1.63 6.44
N ALA A 529 -0.06 -2.42 7.25
CA ALA A 529 0.49 -3.05 8.45
C ALA A 529 1.64 -4.03 8.10
N GLU A 530 1.50 -4.71 6.98
CA GLU A 530 2.40 -5.72 6.45
C GLU A 530 3.67 -5.05 5.89
N GLU A 531 3.51 -3.98 5.10
CA GLU A 531 4.62 -3.12 4.66
C GLU A 531 5.41 -2.54 5.84
N LEU A 532 4.68 -2.05 6.84
CA LEU A 532 5.24 -1.47 8.04
C LEU A 532 6.15 -2.47 8.78
N LEU A 533 5.72 -3.73 8.90
CA LEU A 533 6.57 -4.76 9.49
C LEU A 533 7.73 -5.14 8.56
N ARG A 534 7.49 -5.34 7.25
CA ARG A 534 8.55 -5.68 6.26
C ARG A 534 9.70 -4.67 6.29
N TYR A 535 9.38 -3.39 6.39
CA TYR A 535 10.35 -2.30 6.58
C TYR A 535 11.16 -2.45 7.87
N THR A 536 10.50 -2.88 8.95
CA THR A 536 11.05 -2.91 10.31
C THR A 536 12.01 -4.09 10.54
N ILE A 537 11.78 -5.24 9.90
CA ILE A 537 12.53 -6.49 10.15
C ILE A 537 14.05 -6.32 10.00
N LYS A 538 14.52 -5.94 8.80
CA LYS A 538 15.96 -5.84 8.49
C LYS A 538 16.70 -4.88 9.43
N PRO A 539 16.24 -3.64 9.65
CA PRO A 539 16.92 -2.73 10.55
C PRO A 539 16.96 -3.20 12.01
N VAL A 540 15.88 -3.80 12.51
CA VAL A 540 15.80 -4.33 13.89
C VAL A 540 16.76 -5.51 14.07
N GLN A 541 16.75 -6.48 13.16
CA GLN A 541 17.67 -7.62 13.21
C GLN A 541 19.15 -7.19 13.16
N PHE A 542 19.47 -6.21 12.30
CA PHE A 542 20.84 -5.73 12.18
C PHE A 542 21.31 -4.99 13.44
N ARG A 543 20.49 -4.08 13.96
CA ARG A 543 20.88 -3.26 15.12
C ARG A 543 20.84 -4.03 16.44
N SER A 544 19.93 -4.99 16.61
CA SER A 544 19.89 -5.86 17.79
C SER A 544 21.15 -6.71 17.91
N LYS A 545 21.66 -7.28 16.81
CA LYS A 545 22.95 -8.00 16.78
C LYS A 545 24.09 -7.15 17.33
N ILE A 546 24.19 -5.91 16.85
CA ILE A 546 25.24 -4.97 17.30
C ILE A 546 25.05 -4.63 18.78
N TYR A 547 23.82 -4.32 19.18
CA TYR A 547 23.48 -3.97 20.55
C TYR A 547 23.81 -5.10 21.54
N ASN A 548 23.35 -6.31 21.27
CA ASN A 548 23.58 -7.48 22.11
C ASN A 548 25.05 -7.87 22.17
N TRP A 549 25.77 -7.77 21.05
CA TRP A 549 27.21 -8.03 21.03
C TRP A 549 27.98 -7.03 21.91
N ILE A 550 27.62 -5.74 21.87
CA ILE A 550 28.25 -4.70 22.69
C ILE A 550 28.01 -4.95 24.19
N LEU A 551 26.79 -5.36 24.57
CA LEU A 551 26.42 -5.48 25.99
C LEU A 551 26.79 -6.83 26.61
N THR A 552 26.66 -7.92 25.86
CA THR A 552 26.76 -9.28 26.40
C THR A 552 27.92 -10.07 25.80
N GLY A 553 28.52 -9.58 24.70
CA GLY A 553 29.51 -10.33 23.92
C GLY A 553 28.90 -11.37 22.97
N VAL A 554 27.57 -11.55 22.99
CA VAL A 554 26.83 -12.50 22.13
C VAL A 554 25.93 -11.73 21.16
N ALA A 555 26.00 -12.07 19.87
CA ALA A 555 25.26 -11.40 18.80
C ALA A 555 23.83 -11.94 18.63
N ASN A 556 23.05 -12.00 19.72
CA ASN A 556 21.65 -12.39 19.68
C ASN A 556 20.84 -11.40 18.82
N VAL A 557 19.80 -11.91 18.16
CA VAL A 557 18.98 -11.17 17.20
C VAL A 557 17.60 -10.97 17.80
N GLN A 558 17.03 -9.80 17.59
CA GLN A 558 15.60 -9.55 17.76
C GLN A 558 14.93 -9.72 16.40
N ASN A 559 13.96 -10.64 16.31
CA ASN A 559 13.24 -11.00 15.09
C ASN A 559 11.77 -10.60 15.21
N PRO A 560 11.37 -9.41 14.74
CA PRO A 560 9.96 -9.07 14.62
C PRO A 560 9.21 -10.04 13.72
N ALA A 561 7.95 -10.31 14.06
CA ALA A 561 7.09 -11.23 13.31
C ALA A 561 5.67 -10.66 13.13
N LEU A 562 4.92 -11.30 12.25
CA LEU A 562 3.55 -10.97 11.86
C LEU A 562 2.68 -12.20 12.08
N HIS A 563 1.48 -12.00 12.59
CA HIS A 563 0.35 -12.86 12.25
C HIS A 563 -0.60 -12.06 11.35
N ASP A 564 -0.96 -12.62 10.21
CA ASP A 564 -1.88 -12.00 9.26
C ASP A 564 -3.15 -12.85 9.16
N GLY A 565 -4.15 -12.45 9.93
CA GLY A 565 -5.48 -13.05 9.93
C GLY A 565 -6.52 -12.16 9.23
N TRP A 566 -6.10 -11.13 8.48
CA TRP A 566 -7.02 -10.17 7.89
C TRP A 566 -7.23 -10.40 6.39
N PRO A 567 -8.46 -10.26 5.86
CA PRO A 567 -9.73 -10.13 6.59
C PRO A 567 -10.11 -11.43 7.32
N ASN A 568 -9.55 -12.58 6.90
CA ASN A 568 -9.68 -13.84 7.62
C ASN A 568 -8.47 -14.75 7.34
N ASN A 569 -8.26 -15.76 8.20
CA ASN A 569 -7.09 -16.65 8.16
C ASN A 569 -7.02 -17.52 6.90
N GLU A 570 -8.14 -17.73 6.20
CA GLU A 570 -8.19 -18.54 4.98
C GLU A 570 -7.90 -17.73 3.71
N ASN A 571 -7.99 -16.39 3.77
CA ASN A 571 -7.92 -15.49 2.63
C ASN A 571 -7.16 -14.18 2.94
N ASN A 572 -5.96 -14.29 3.51
CA ASN A 572 -5.08 -13.17 3.88
C ASN A 572 -4.22 -12.66 2.69
N THR A 573 -4.85 -12.44 1.55
CA THR A 573 -4.15 -12.00 0.31
C THR A 573 -4.12 -10.49 0.12
N GLU A 574 -4.85 -9.74 0.95
CA GLU A 574 -4.91 -8.28 0.94
C GLU A 574 -4.09 -7.71 2.09
N GLU A 575 -3.73 -6.43 2.02
CA GLU A 575 -2.94 -5.75 3.05
C GLU A 575 -3.76 -4.67 3.76
N LEU A 576 -3.70 -4.64 5.09
CA LEU A 576 -4.51 -3.74 5.91
C LEU A 576 -3.90 -2.32 5.92
N LYS A 577 -4.58 -1.38 5.28
CA LYS A 577 -4.13 0.01 5.10
C LYS A 577 -4.16 0.80 6.41
N LEU A 578 -3.07 1.52 6.71
CA LEU A 578 -2.93 2.31 7.94
C LEU A 578 -3.03 3.82 7.68
N ILE A 579 -2.19 4.33 6.76
CA ILE A 579 -2.07 5.77 6.50
C ILE A 579 -1.77 6.03 5.02
N ASP A 580 -2.24 7.16 4.52
CA ASP A 580 -1.89 7.69 3.20
C ASP A 580 -0.76 8.71 3.35
N VAL A 581 0.38 8.45 2.72
CA VAL A 581 1.56 9.32 2.73
C VAL A 581 1.53 10.26 1.52
N SER A 582 0.82 11.38 1.68
CA SER A 582 0.69 12.46 0.68
C SER A 582 1.93 13.34 0.53
#